data_AF-A0A9X4NLX0-F1
#
_entry.id   AF-A0A9X4NLX0-F1
#
_cell.length_a   1.000
_cell.length_b   1.000
_cell.length_c   1.000
_cell.angle_alpha   90.00
_cell.angle_beta   90.00
_cell.angle_gamma   90.00
#
_symmetry.space_group_name_H-M   'P 1'
#
loop_
_entity.id
_entity.type
_entity.pdbx_description
1 polymer ?
#
loop_
_entity_poly.entity_id
_entity_poly.type
_entity_poly.pdbx_seq_one_letter_code
_entity_poly.pdbx_strand_id
1 'polypeptide(L)'
;TATDAAGNVSDPTPATTPADPTLVAPTGNLSATTTAVGAADGMANLPATLKDSEGADVPVTAVITNASGSAVTNGSLSAGTYTVTYSASGYDDVTQTLVV
;
A
#
# COMPACT_ATOMS: atom_id res chain seq x y z
N THR A 1 36.81 22.00 2.56
CA THR A 1 36.93 23.14 3.48
C THR A 1 37.99 24.07 2.95
N ALA A 2 37.66 25.34 2.72
CA ALA A 2 38.64 26.37 2.40
C ALA A 2 38.93 27.16 3.69
N THR A 3 40.20 27.41 3.96
CA THR A 3 40.66 28.24 5.09
C THR A 3 41.18 29.55 4.51
N ASP A 4 40.62 30.68 4.93
CA ASP A 4 41.14 31.98 4.51
C ASP A 4 42.42 32.36 5.30
N ALA A 5 43.11 33.42 4.87
CA ALA A 5 44.33 33.90 5.53
C ALA A 5 44.13 34.37 6.98
N ALA A 6 42.88 34.55 7.43
CA ALA A 6 42.52 34.89 8.81
C ALA A 6 42.17 33.65 9.66
N GLY A 7 42.21 32.44 9.09
CA GLY A 7 41.92 31.20 9.79
C GLY A 7 40.43 30.88 9.91
N ASN A 8 39.55 31.58 9.18
CA ASN A 8 38.13 31.23 9.19
C ASN A 8 37.93 29.94 8.39
N VAL A 9 37.20 29.00 9.00
CA VAL A 9 36.78 27.75 8.37
C VAL A 9 35.29 27.83 8.13
N SER A 10 34.85 27.69 6.88
CA SER A 10 33.42 27.49 6.60
C SER A 10 33.04 26.07 6.98
N ASP A 11 32.11 25.93 7.93
CA ASP A 11 31.48 24.65 8.22
C ASP A 11 30.70 24.14 7.00
N PRO A 12 30.77 22.84 6.68
CA PRO A 12 29.90 22.28 5.65
C PRO A 12 28.45 22.36 6.09
N THR A 13 27.57 22.87 5.22
CA THR A 13 26.12 22.77 5.41
C THR A 13 25.71 21.29 5.41
N PRO A 14 25.03 20.77 6.44
CA PRO A 14 24.45 19.43 6.39
C PRO A 14 23.41 19.36 5.28
N ALA A 15 23.51 18.37 4.39
CA ALA A 15 22.48 18.07 3.41
C ALA A 15 21.66 16.87 3.92
N THR A 16 20.34 16.99 3.91
CA THR A 16 19.41 15.87 4.12
C THR A 16 18.74 15.55 2.79
N THR A 17 18.85 14.31 2.32
CA THR A 17 18.01 13.81 1.22
C THR A 17 16.58 13.63 1.77
N PRO A 18 15.53 14.15 1.12
CA PRO A 18 14.16 13.82 1.48
C PRO A 18 13.95 12.30 1.47
N ALA A 19 13.11 11.79 2.38
CA ALA A 19 12.69 10.40 2.30
C ALA A 19 11.79 10.22 1.06
N ASP A 20 11.87 9.05 0.42
CA ASP A 20 10.94 8.68 -0.65
C ASP A 20 9.53 8.55 -0.06
N PRO A 21 8.47 9.01 -0.76
CA PRO A 21 7.10 8.89 -0.27
C PRO A 21 6.68 7.43 -0.17
N THR A 22 5.86 7.11 0.84
CA THR A 22 5.36 5.75 1.07
C THR A 22 3.86 5.67 0.85
N LEU A 23 3.35 4.51 0.39
CA LEU A 23 1.90 4.29 0.31
C LEU A 23 1.29 4.21 1.70
N VAL A 24 0.16 4.86 1.87
CA VAL A 24 -0.66 4.77 3.09
C VAL A 24 -1.66 3.64 2.92
N ALA A 25 -1.52 2.62 3.76
CA ALA A 25 -2.46 1.51 3.79
C ALA A 25 -3.88 2.00 4.14
N PRO A 26 -4.92 1.53 3.43
CA PRO A 26 -6.29 1.88 3.78
C PRO A 26 -6.66 1.36 5.17
N THR A 27 -7.42 2.17 5.92
CA THR A 27 -7.80 1.86 7.30
C THR A 27 -9.02 0.94 7.36
N GLY A 28 -9.00 -0.02 8.29
CA GLY A 28 -10.10 -0.96 8.51
C GLY A 28 -10.06 -2.17 7.57
N ASN A 29 -11.08 -3.02 7.70
CA ASN A 29 -11.22 -4.21 6.87
C ASN A 29 -12.14 -3.92 5.70
N LEU A 30 -11.82 -4.50 4.54
CA LEU A 30 -12.79 -4.64 3.46
C LEU A 30 -13.79 -5.73 3.81
N SER A 31 -14.99 -5.59 3.27
CA SER A 31 -16.04 -6.60 3.36
C SER A 31 -16.54 -6.96 1.97
N ALA A 32 -16.81 -8.24 1.75
CA ALA A 32 -17.67 -8.72 0.69
C ALA A 32 -18.77 -9.60 1.28
N THR A 33 -19.78 -9.92 0.49
CA THR A 33 -20.85 -10.85 0.88
C THR A 33 -21.11 -11.82 -0.25
N THR A 34 -21.38 -13.07 0.08
CA THR A 34 -21.85 -14.07 -0.90
C THR A 34 -23.37 -13.99 -1.04
N THR A 35 -23.90 -14.45 -2.17
CA THR A 35 -25.38 -14.42 -2.38
C THR A 35 -26.11 -15.45 -1.53
N ALA A 36 -25.42 -16.53 -1.13
CA ALA A 36 -25.93 -17.58 -0.28
C ALA A 36 -24.82 -18.19 0.59
N VAL A 37 -25.22 -18.91 1.64
CA VAL A 37 -24.28 -19.68 2.47
C VAL A 37 -23.61 -20.76 1.61
N GLY A 38 -22.27 -20.76 1.61
CA GLY A 38 -21.47 -21.71 0.83
C GLY A 38 -21.28 -21.34 -0.65
N ALA A 39 -21.84 -20.21 -1.11
CA ALA A 39 -21.51 -19.68 -2.44
C ALA A 39 -20.08 -19.10 -2.48
N ALA A 40 -19.54 -18.98 -3.71
CA ALA A 40 -18.21 -18.46 -3.98
C ALA A 40 -18.29 -17.35 -5.04
N ASP A 41 -19.16 -16.38 -4.79
CA ASP A 41 -19.47 -15.25 -5.67
C ASP A 41 -19.26 -13.89 -4.99
N GLY A 42 -18.55 -13.88 -3.86
CA GLY A 42 -18.24 -12.67 -3.12
C GLY A 42 -17.39 -11.71 -3.94
N MET A 43 -17.77 -10.43 -3.91
CA MET A 43 -17.08 -9.34 -4.61
C MET A 43 -16.78 -8.20 -3.64
N ALA A 44 -15.51 -7.81 -3.56
CA ALA A 44 -15.07 -6.67 -2.77
C ALA A 44 -14.91 -5.42 -3.65
N ASN A 45 -15.25 -4.25 -3.11
CA ASN A 45 -14.93 -2.98 -3.74
C ASN A 45 -13.48 -2.60 -3.42
N LEU A 46 -12.59 -2.70 -4.39
CA LEU A 46 -11.17 -2.37 -4.22
C LEU A 46 -10.90 -0.96 -4.73
N PRO A 47 -10.25 -0.09 -3.94
CA PRO A 47 -9.84 1.23 -4.43
C PRO A 47 -8.82 1.09 -5.56
N ALA A 48 -8.95 1.92 -6.58
CA ALA A 48 -8.00 2.03 -7.67
C ALA A 48 -6.84 2.99 -7.35
N THR A 49 -6.98 3.80 -6.30
CA THR A 49 -5.95 4.74 -5.83
C THR A 49 -5.81 4.68 -4.32
N LEU A 50 -4.59 4.87 -3.83
CA LEU A 50 -4.29 5.10 -2.41
C LEU A 50 -3.57 6.43 -2.24
N LYS A 51 -3.57 6.95 -1.00
CA LYS A 51 -2.78 8.13 -0.66
C LYS A 51 -1.34 7.73 -0.41
N ASP A 52 -0.39 8.57 -0.79
CA ASP A 52 0.97 8.49 -0.27
C ASP A 52 1.13 9.32 1.03
N SER A 53 2.31 9.26 1.63
CA SER A 53 2.68 10.01 2.83
C SER A 53 2.67 11.54 2.63
N GLU A 54 2.63 12.01 1.39
CA GLU A 54 2.56 13.43 1.02
C GLU A 54 1.12 13.87 0.70
N GLY A 55 0.17 12.93 0.63
CA GLY A 55 -1.26 13.16 0.38
C GLY A 55 -1.68 13.08 -1.09
N ALA A 56 -0.78 12.70 -2.00
CA ALA A 56 -1.09 12.53 -3.42
C ALA A 56 -1.84 11.22 -3.67
N ASP A 57 -2.68 11.19 -4.73
CA ASP A 57 -3.35 9.97 -5.17
C ASP A 57 -2.44 9.15 -6.09
N VAL A 58 -2.13 7.93 -5.67
CA VAL A 58 -1.27 6.99 -6.39
C VAL A 58 -2.13 5.87 -6.96
N PRO A 59 -2.08 5.60 -8.28
CA PRO A 59 -2.77 4.46 -8.87
C PRO A 59 -2.15 3.14 -8.41
N VAL A 60 -2.98 2.22 -7.94
CA VAL A 60 -2.55 0.92 -7.40
C VAL A 60 -3.21 -0.23 -8.15
N THR A 61 -2.54 -1.37 -8.18
CA THR A 61 -3.15 -2.66 -8.50
C THR A 61 -3.38 -3.44 -7.21
N ALA A 62 -4.46 -4.21 -7.16
CA ALA A 62 -4.82 -5.00 -5.98
C ALA A 62 -4.84 -6.49 -6.32
N VAL A 63 -4.18 -7.30 -5.49
CA VAL A 63 -4.18 -8.76 -5.58
C VAL A 63 -4.79 -9.33 -4.31
N ILE A 64 -5.84 -10.13 -4.44
CA ILE A 64 -6.46 -10.84 -3.32
C ILE A 64 -5.77 -12.20 -3.18
N THR A 65 -5.28 -12.52 -2.00
CA THR A 65 -4.71 -13.82 -1.67
C THR A 65 -5.48 -14.48 -0.54
N ASN A 66 -5.67 -15.79 -0.64
CA ASN A 66 -6.24 -16.58 0.46
C ASN A 66 -5.18 -16.90 1.53
N ALA A 67 -5.60 -17.55 2.62
CA ALA A 67 -4.70 -17.92 3.72
C ALA A 67 -3.54 -18.85 3.32
N SER A 68 -3.64 -19.55 2.18
CA SER A 68 -2.52 -20.36 1.64
C SER A 68 -1.58 -19.56 0.74
N GLY A 69 -1.78 -18.23 0.60
CA GLY A 69 -0.98 -17.34 -0.24
C GLY A 69 -1.27 -17.44 -1.74
N SER A 70 -2.35 -18.12 -2.14
CA SER A 70 -2.74 -18.25 -3.54
C SER A 70 -3.63 -17.07 -3.95
N ALA A 71 -3.35 -16.49 -5.11
CA ALA A 71 -4.17 -15.43 -5.67
C ALA A 71 -5.58 -15.94 -6.02
N VAL A 72 -6.60 -15.15 -5.69
CA VAL A 72 -8.01 -15.46 -5.94
C VAL A 72 -8.63 -14.30 -6.71
N THR A 73 -9.49 -14.62 -7.67
CA THR A 73 -10.19 -13.64 -8.48
C THR A 73 -11.27 -12.93 -7.67
N ASN A 74 -11.32 -11.59 -7.74
CA ASN A 74 -12.41 -10.82 -7.16
C ASN A 74 -13.74 -11.15 -7.88
N GLY A 75 -14.80 -11.43 -7.12
CA GLY A 75 -16.04 -12.01 -7.65
C GLY A 75 -16.08 -13.54 -7.61
N SER A 76 -15.01 -14.20 -7.14
CA SER A 76 -14.96 -15.65 -6.89
C SER A 76 -14.53 -15.97 -5.46
N LEU A 77 -14.94 -15.12 -4.51
CA LEU A 77 -14.56 -15.24 -3.11
C LEU A 77 -15.62 -16.06 -2.36
N SER A 78 -15.20 -17.11 -1.66
CA SER A 78 -16.03 -17.82 -0.68
C SER A 78 -15.88 -17.17 0.70
N ALA A 79 -16.81 -17.46 1.61
CA ALA A 79 -16.72 -17.02 3.00
C ALA A 79 -15.34 -17.32 3.62
N GLY A 80 -14.74 -16.33 4.28
CA GLY A 80 -13.40 -16.45 4.84
C GLY A 80 -12.63 -15.14 4.95
N THR A 81 -11.35 -15.26 5.31
CA THR A 81 -10.44 -14.12 5.44
C THR A 81 -9.37 -14.16 4.35
N TYR A 82 -9.12 -13.02 3.75
CA TYR A 82 -8.19 -12.82 2.65
C TYR A 82 -7.27 -11.63 2.95
N THR A 83 -6.13 -11.62 2.28
CA THR A 83 -5.20 -10.49 2.28
C THR A 83 -5.23 -9.83 0.91
N VAL A 84 -5.52 -8.55 0.88
CA VAL A 84 -5.41 -7.71 -0.32
C VAL A 84 -4.07 -7.00 -0.28
N THR A 85 -3.23 -7.23 -1.28
CA THR A 85 -1.97 -6.51 -1.47
C THR A 85 -2.15 -5.45 -2.53
N TYR A 86 -1.79 -4.21 -2.19
CA TYR A 86 -1.77 -3.08 -3.12
C TYR A 86 -0.34 -2.76 -3.53
N SER A 87 -0.12 -2.64 -4.82
CA SER A 87 1.19 -2.36 -5.41
C SER A 87 1.12 -1.14 -6.32
N ALA A 88 2.15 -0.29 -6.27
CA ALA A 88 2.36 0.79 -7.23
C ALA A 88 3.83 0.89 -7.61
N SER A 89 4.12 1.35 -8.83
CA SER A 89 5.50 1.52 -9.28
C SER A 89 6.23 2.57 -8.45
N GLY A 90 7.37 2.19 -7.87
CA GLY A 90 8.19 3.08 -7.03
C GLY A 90 7.74 3.15 -5.57
N TYR A 91 6.79 2.31 -5.15
CA TYR A 91 6.34 2.22 -3.76
C TYR A 91 6.45 0.80 -3.23
N ASP A 92 6.63 0.67 -1.92
CA ASP A 92 6.47 -0.60 -1.23
C ASP A 92 5.00 -1.04 -1.20
N ASP A 93 4.79 -2.35 -1.24
CA ASP A 93 3.47 -2.94 -1.16
C ASP A 93 2.83 -2.71 0.22
N VAL A 94 1.53 -2.42 0.23
CA VAL A 94 0.74 -2.33 1.45
C VAL A 94 -0.37 -3.36 1.46
N THR A 95 -0.75 -3.83 2.65
CA THR A 95 -1.74 -4.90 2.80
C THR A 95 -2.98 -4.45 3.55
N GLN A 96 -4.11 -5.06 3.23
CA GLN A 96 -5.37 -4.88 3.92
C GLN A 96 -6.11 -6.20 4.09
N THR A 97 -6.81 -6.37 5.20
CA THR A 97 -7.66 -7.54 5.43
C THR A 97 -9.00 -7.39 4.70
N LEU A 98 -9.42 -8.46 4.02
CA LEU A 98 -10.75 -8.61 3.44
C LEU A 98 -11.47 -9.77 4.12
N VAL A 99 -12.69 -9.52 4.59
CA VAL A 99 -13.57 -10.53 5.18
C VAL A 99 -14.78 -10.73 4.27
N VAL A 100 -15.10 -11.98 3.96
CA VAL A 100 -16.24 -12.37 3.12
C VAL A 100 -17.19 -13.25 3.91
#